data_AF-M4ZCH0-F1
#
_entry.id   AF-M4ZCH0-F1
#
_cell.length_a   1.000
_cell.length_b   1.000
_cell.length_c   1.000
_cell.angle_alpha   90.00
_cell.angle_beta   90.00
_cell.angle_gamma   90.00
#
_symmetry.space_group_name_H-M   'P 1'
#
loop_
_entity.id
_entity.type
_entity.pdbx_description
1 polymer ?
#
loop_
_entity_poly.entity_id
_entity_poly.type
_entity_poly.pdbx_seq_one_letter_code
_entity_poly.pdbx_strand_id
1 'polypeptide(L)'
;MDAVAHAVGRTDSIAASVPAVKPAPDGGETPQLVLPKASRAIATRSPAPAAASALTRNEISEMLKRGRDLIGTGDVATARLILAHVAEGDAEASLMLASTYDVAVLSKLKAVGVAPDPAKARAWYARAAELGSLEARRRLE
;
A
#
# COMPACT_ATOMS: atom_id res chain seq x y z
N MET A 1 66.11 -16.43 -11.82
CA MET A 1 66.22 -16.13 -13.25
C MET A 1 64.99 -16.69 -13.94
N ASP A 2 64.38 -15.87 -14.81
CA ASP A 2 63.31 -16.13 -15.78
C ASP A 2 61.93 -16.57 -15.25
N ALA A 3 60.87 -15.74 -15.35
CA ALA A 3 60.08 -15.34 -16.54
C ALA A 3 59.32 -16.54 -17.13
N VAL A 4 57.98 -16.54 -17.18
CA VAL A 4 57.11 -16.09 -18.30
C VAL A 4 55.65 -16.16 -17.77
N ALA A 5 54.90 -15.08 -17.57
CA ALA A 5 54.08 -14.32 -18.55
C ALA A 5 52.96 -15.13 -19.25
N HIS A 6 51.70 -14.86 -18.89
CA HIS A 6 50.51 -14.62 -19.75
C HIS A 6 49.24 -14.74 -18.87
N ALA A 7 48.55 -13.66 -18.51
CA ALA A 7 47.69 -12.80 -19.33
C ALA A 7 46.31 -13.40 -19.64
N VAL A 8 45.32 -12.48 -19.61
CA VAL A 8 43.94 -12.58 -20.13
C VAL A 8 42.93 -13.29 -19.20
N GLY A 9 41.73 -12.76 -18.95
CA GLY A 9 41.07 -11.58 -19.50
C GLY A 9 39.75 -11.33 -18.77
N ARG A 10 39.50 -10.06 -18.49
CA ARG A 10 38.23 -9.52 -18.00
C ARG A 10 37.31 -9.27 -19.20
N THR A 11 36.17 -9.92 -19.23
CA THR A 11 35.01 -9.63 -20.11
C THR A 11 33.78 -9.98 -19.25
N ASP A 12 33.08 -9.06 -18.60
CA ASP A 12 32.10 -8.10 -19.14
C ASP A 12 31.50 -8.44 -20.52
N SER A 13 30.19 -8.17 -20.62
CA SER A 13 29.36 -8.09 -21.82
C SER A 13 28.60 -9.35 -22.28
N ILE A 14 27.35 -9.38 -21.80
CA ILE A 14 26.08 -9.45 -22.57
C ILE A 14 25.97 -10.43 -23.75
N ALA A 15 24.98 -11.32 -23.68
CA ALA A 15 24.04 -11.58 -24.77
C ALA A 15 22.91 -12.51 -24.28
N ALA A 16 21.70 -11.96 -24.27
CA ALA A 16 20.46 -12.71 -24.15
C ALA A 16 20.35 -13.71 -25.32
N SER A 17 20.25 -14.99 -25.01
CA SER A 17 19.92 -16.02 -25.99
C SER A 17 18.42 -16.31 -25.89
N VAL A 18 17.65 -15.68 -26.76
CA VAL A 18 16.26 -16.05 -27.08
C VAL A 18 16.28 -16.88 -28.36
N PRO A 19 15.88 -18.16 -28.35
CA PRO A 19 15.64 -18.87 -29.59
C PRO A 19 14.31 -18.41 -30.18
N ALA A 20 14.39 -17.79 -31.35
CA ALA A 20 13.26 -17.36 -32.17
C ALA A 20 12.44 -18.55 -32.69
N VAL A 21 11.20 -18.68 -32.22
CA VAL A 21 10.17 -19.49 -32.89
C VAL A 21 9.53 -18.65 -33.99
N LYS A 22 9.67 -19.10 -35.24
CA LYS A 22 9.02 -18.49 -36.41
C LYS A 22 7.55 -18.95 -36.49
N PRO A 23 6.64 -18.10 -37.00
CA PRO A 23 5.20 -18.34 -36.96
C PRO A 23 4.72 -19.19 -38.14
N ALA A 24 3.73 -20.04 -37.88
CA ALA A 24 2.77 -20.55 -38.87
C ALA A 24 1.41 -20.65 -38.15
N PRO A 25 0.32 -20.20 -38.77
CA PRO A 25 -0.48 -21.18 -39.52
C PRO A 25 -1.03 -20.66 -40.86
N ASP A 26 -1.08 -21.57 -41.82
CA ASP A 26 -1.72 -21.44 -43.12
C ASP A 26 -3.14 -22.03 -43.08
N GLY A 27 -4.09 -21.34 -43.74
CA GLY A 27 -5.18 -21.98 -44.47
C GLY A 27 -6.45 -22.39 -43.70
N GLY A 28 -7.53 -21.61 -43.86
CA GLY A 28 -8.88 -22.06 -43.54
C GLY A 28 -9.93 -20.94 -43.53
N GLU A 29 -10.30 -20.43 -44.70
CA GLU A 29 -11.32 -19.40 -44.87
C GLU A 29 -12.77 -19.96 -44.82
N THR A 30 -13.59 -19.29 -44.00
CA THR A 30 -15.05 -18.98 -44.16
C THR A 30 -16.08 -20.13 -44.00
N PRO A 31 -17.37 -19.87 -43.65
CA PRO A 31 -18.11 -18.61 -43.76
C PRO A 31 -18.98 -18.17 -42.56
N GLN A 32 -19.31 -16.88 -42.56
CA GLN A 32 -20.36 -16.27 -41.74
C GLN A 32 -21.70 -17.02 -41.84
N LEU A 33 -22.23 -17.40 -40.68
CA LEU A 33 -23.67 -17.47 -40.46
C LEU A 33 -24.08 -16.37 -39.47
N VAL A 34 -25.11 -15.66 -39.88
CA VAL A 34 -25.65 -14.40 -39.40
C VAL A 34 -26.58 -14.54 -38.19
N LEU A 35 -26.45 -13.57 -37.27
CA LEU A 35 -27.45 -12.96 -36.35
C LEU A 35 -28.11 -13.83 -35.24
N PRO A 36 -28.73 -13.24 -34.17
CA PRO A 36 -28.81 -11.84 -33.73
C PRO A 36 -28.45 -11.59 -32.25
N LYS A 37 -28.34 -10.31 -31.89
CA LYS A 37 -28.36 -9.76 -30.52
C LYS A 37 -29.70 -10.10 -29.83
N ALA A 38 -29.67 -11.05 -28.91
CA ALA A 38 -30.71 -11.38 -27.92
C ALA A 38 -29.99 -12.25 -26.87
N SER A 39 -30.07 -12.08 -25.57
CA SER A 39 -30.84 -11.22 -24.71
C SER A 39 -30.08 -11.21 -23.39
N ARG A 40 -30.17 -10.09 -22.70
CA ARG A 40 -29.85 -9.92 -21.28
C ARG A 40 -30.47 -11.06 -20.46
N ALA A 41 -29.71 -12.12 -20.23
CA ALA A 41 -29.96 -13.05 -19.13
C ALA A 41 -29.20 -12.50 -17.92
N ILE A 42 -29.87 -11.60 -17.21
CA ILE A 42 -29.63 -11.38 -15.79
C ILE A 42 -29.94 -12.72 -15.10
N ALA A 43 -28.93 -13.58 -14.97
CA ALA A 43 -28.97 -14.69 -14.05
C ALA A 43 -28.06 -14.28 -12.89
N THR A 44 -28.71 -13.75 -11.86
CA THR A 44 -28.21 -13.65 -10.48
C THR A 44 -26.74 -13.28 -10.37
N ARG A 45 -26.44 -11.97 -10.24
CA ARG A 45 -25.24 -11.53 -9.52
C ARG A 45 -25.34 -12.14 -8.12
N SER A 46 -24.75 -13.32 -7.96
CA SER A 46 -24.21 -13.71 -6.66
C SER A 46 -23.42 -12.50 -6.17
N PRO A 47 -23.65 -11.96 -4.97
CA PRO A 47 -22.68 -11.05 -4.39
C PRO A 47 -21.43 -11.89 -4.18
N ALA A 48 -20.58 -11.97 -5.22
CA ALA A 48 -19.20 -12.36 -5.05
C ALA A 48 -18.68 -11.48 -3.91
N PRO A 49 -18.14 -12.04 -2.82
CA PRO A 49 -17.68 -11.26 -1.69
C PRO A 49 -16.43 -10.48 -2.11
N ALA A 50 -16.63 -9.36 -2.80
CA ALA A 50 -15.62 -8.32 -2.98
C ALA A 50 -15.32 -7.60 -1.64
N ALA A 51 -16.02 -7.96 -0.56
CA ALA A 51 -15.81 -7.43 0.78
C ALA A 51 -14.68 -8.12 1.56
N ALA A 52 -13.95 -9.07 0.97
CA ALA A 52 -12.80 -9.71 1.62
C ALA A 52 -11.49 -8.89 1.54
N SER A 53 -11.47 -7.68 0.96
CA SER A 53 -10.20 -6.98 0.69
C SER A 53 -10.17 -5.47 0.95
N ALA A 54 -11.22 -4.89 1.54
CA ALA A 54 -11.16 -3.52 2.02
C ALA A 54 -11.87 -3.44 3.38
N LEU A 55 -11.14 -3.00 4.41
CA LEU A 55 -11.73 -2.59 5.68
C LEU A 55 -12.90 -1.66 5.38
N THR A 56 -14.10 -2.00 5.85
CA THR A 56 -15.26 -1.13 5.63
C THR A 56 -15.07 0.16 6.44
N ARG A 57 -15.72 1.25 6.01
CA ARG A 57 -15.67 2.50 6.76
C ARG A 57 -16.15 2.36 8.21
N ASN A 58 -17.08 1.43 8.48
CA ASN A 58 -17.52 1.12 9.83
C ASN A 58 -16.39 0.48 10.66
N GLU A 59 -15.72 -0.54 10.11
CA GLU A 59 -14.57 -1.20 10.75
C GLU A 59 -13.44 -0.20 11.04
N ILE A 60 -13.13 0.68 10.08
CA ILE A 60 -12.14 1.75 10.25
C ILE A 60 -12.53 2.64 11.43
N SER A 61 -13.80 3.04 11.52
CA SER A 61 -14.30 3.92 12.58
C SER A 61 -14.23 3.24 13.96
N GLU A 62 -14.55 1.94 14.04
CA GLU A 62 -14.46 1.18 15.28
C GLU A 62 -13.01 1.01 15.74
N MET A 63 -12.10 0.68 14.82
CA MET A 63 -10.67 0.60 15.10
C MET A 63 -10.07 1.94 15.48
N LEU A 64 -10.46 3.03 14.82
CA LEU A 64 -10.05 4.39 15.19
C LEU A 64 -10.50 4.73 16.61
N LYS A 65 -11.75 4.40 16.96
CA LYS A 65 -12.29 4.60 18.31
C LYS A 65 -11.48 3.81 19.36
N ARG A 66 -11.12 2.55 19.06
CA ARG A 66 -10.22 1.76 19.93
C ARG A 66 -8.82 2.36 20.04
N GLY A 67 -8.23 2.80 18.93
CA GLY A 67 -6.92 3.46 18.92
C GLY A 67 -6.91 4.72 19.80
N ARG A 68 -7.98 5.52 19.74
CA ARG A 68 -8.16 6.71 20.58
C ARG A 68 -8.25 6.36 22.07
N ASP A 69 -9.02 5.33 22.41
CA ASP A 69 -9.17 4.85 23.79
C ASP A 69 -7.83 4.34 24.36
N LEU A 70 -7.07 3.59 23.55
CA LEU A 70 -5.71 3.14 23.91
C LEU A 70 -4.75 4.32 24.14
N ILE A 71 -4.81 5.37 23.32
CA ILE A 71 -4.04 6.59 23.58
C ILE A 71 -4.47 7.24 24.90
N GLY A 72 -5.78 7.30 25.18
CA GLY A 72 -6.32 7.87 26.42
C GLY A 72 -5.91 7.12 27.69
N THR A 73 -5.74 5.80 27.59
CA THR A 73 -5.24 4.94 28.69
C THR A 73 -3.71 4.92 28.80
N GLY A 74 -3.00 5.47 27.81
CA GLY A 74 -1.54 5.54 27.76
C GLY A 74 -0.87 4.40 26.99
N ASP A 75 -1.64 3.46 26.43
CA ASP A 75 -1.13 2.38 25.59
C ASP A 75 -0.92 2.84 24.14
N VAL A 76 0.07 3.71 23.95
CA VAL A 76 0.38 4.28 22.64
C VAL A 76 0.99 3.23 21.69
N ALA A 77 1.66 2.20 22.24
CA ALA A 77 2.25 1.13 21.44
C ALA A 77 1.18 0.31 20.71
N THR A 78 0.13 -0.13 21.41
CA THR A 78 -0.98 -0.86 20.80
C THR A 78 -1.81 0.06 19.89
N ALA A 79 -2.04 1.31 20.31
CA ALA A 79 -2.73 2.29 19.48
C ALA A 79 -2.05 2.45 18.11
N ARG A 80 -0.72 2.55 18.07
CA ARG A 80 0.06 2.64 16.84
C ARG A 80 -0.19 1.48 15.88
N LEU A 81 -0.30 0.25 16.40
CA LEU A 81 -0.54 -0.93 15.56
C LEU A 81 -1.93 -0.87 14.91
N ILE A 82 -2.96 -0.56 15.71
CA ILE A 82 -4.34 -0.47 15.21
C ILE A 82 -4.45 0.69 14.22
N LEU A 83 -3.92 1.86 14.57
CA LEU A 83 -3.99 3.05 13.73
C LEU A 83 -3.20 2.87 12.44
N ALA A 84 -2.03 2.21 12.46
CA ALA A 84 -1.28 1.87 11.24
C ALA A 84 -2.07 1.00 10.27
N HIS A 85 -2.94 0.12 10.78
CA HIS A 85 -3.76 -0.73 9.94
C HIS A 85 -4.86 0.07 9.21
N VAL A 86 -5.42 1.11 9.83
CA VAL A 86 -6.52 1.91 9.26
C VAL A 86 -6.12 3.26 8.67
N ALA A 87 -4.90 3.72 8.95
CA ALA A 87 -4.40 5.02 8.52
C ALA A 87 -4.43 5.19 7.00
N GLU A 88 -4.13 4.15 6.24
CA GLU A 88 -4.12 4.19 4.77
C GLU A 88 -5.48 4.56 4.15
N GLY A 89 -6.59 4.25 4.83
CA GLY A 89 -7.95 4.45 4.33
C GLY A 89 -8.70 5.64 4.94
N ASP A 90 -8.14 6.30 5.95
CA ASP A 90 -8.80 7.39 6.66
C ASP A 90 -7.84 8.49 7.13
N ALA A 91 -8.25 9.73 6.85
CA ALA A 91 -7.43 10.91 7.12
C ALA A 91 -7.24 11.16 8.62
N GLU A 92 -8.26 10.85 9.44
CA GLU A 92 -8.22 11.05 10.89
C GLU A 92 -7.35 9.96 11.54
N ALA A 93 -7.45 8.72 11.07
CA ALA A 93 -6.55 7.63 11.48
C ALA A 93 -5.08 7.94 11.17
N SER A 94 -4.78 8.40 9.95
CA SER A 94 -3.43 8.82 9.56
C SER A 94 -2.90 9.97 10.43
N LEU A 95 -3.73 10.98 10.71
CA LEU A 95 -3.34 12.10 11.57
C LEU A 95 -3.08 11.65 13.01
N MET A 96 -3.93 10.77 13.54
CA MET A 96 -3.75 10.26 14.89
C MET A 96 -2.47 9.43 14.99
N LEU A 97 -2.21 8.56 14.02
CA LEU A 97 -0.97 7.79 13.93
C LEU A 97 0.26 8.71 13.86
N ALA A 98 0.24 9.73 13.00
CA ALA A 98 1.30 10.72 12.91
C ALA A 98 1.57 11.39 14.26
N SER A 99 0.50 11.76 14.96
CA SER A 99 0.57 12.38 16.28
C SER A 99 1.16 11.44 17.33
N THR A 100 0.96 10.12 17.22
CA THR A 100 1.65 9.18 18.11
C THR A 100 3.15 9.12 17.87
N TYR A 101 3.67 9.49 16.69
CA TYR A 101 5.10 9.53 16.38
C TYR A 101 5.77 10.87 16.72
N ASP A 102 4.96 11.91 16.96
CA ASP A 102 5.42 13.27 17.25
C ASP A 102 5.89 13.43 18.70
N VAL A 103 7.11 13.94 18.90
CA VAL A 103 7.72 14.16 20.23
C VAL A 103 6.89 15.11 21.09
N ALA A 104 6.35 16.18 20.49
CA ALA A 104 5.59 17.19 21.22
C ALA A 104 4.24 16.63 21.70
N VAL A 105 3.64 15.73 20.93
CA VAL A 105 2.41 15.04 21.33
C VAL A 105 2.70 13.97 22.38
N LEU A 106 3.71 13.13 22.18
CA LEU A 106 4.11 12.09 23.15
C LEU A 106 4.48 12.69 24.52
N SER A 107 5.16 13.84 24.51
CA SER A 107 5.51 14.58 25.73
C SER A 107 4.28 15.06 26.50
N LYS A 108 3.21 15.47 25.80
CA LYS A 108 1.91 15.84 26.41
C LYS A 108 1.15 14.63 26.96
N LEU A 109 1.23 13.50 26.24
CA LEU A 109 0.58 12.25 26.64
C LEU A 109 1.30 11.54 27.80
N LYS A 110 2.47 12.05 28.24
CA LYS A 110 3.36 11.38 29.21
C LYS A 110 3.65 9.91 28.82
N ALA A 111 3.70 9.64 27.52
CA ALA A 111 3.97 8.30 27.01
C ALA A 111 5.46 7.97 27.27
N VAL A 112 5.71 7.09 28.24
CA VAL A 112 7.07 6.67 28.61
C VAL A 112 7.46 5.41 27.84
N GLY A 113 8.67 5.37 27.28
CA GLY A 113 9.20 4.18 26.60
C GLY A 113 8.78 4.01 25.14
N VAL A 114 8.06 4.98 24.57
CA VAL A 114 7.63 4.95 23.17
C VAL A 114 8.57 5.80 22.33
N ALA A 115 9.28 5.17 21.39
CA ALA A 115 10.22 5.87 20.52
C ALA A 115 9.48 6.88 19.62
N PRO A 116 9.82 8.18 19.70
CA PRO A 116 9.34 9.15 18.72
C PRO A 116 10.05 8.93 17.38
N ASP A 117 9.36 9.24 16.28
CA ASP A 117 9.92 9.16 14.94
C ASP A 117 9.38 10.34 14.10
N PRO A 118 10.08 11.48 14.08
CA PRO A 118 9.60 12.67 13.39
C PRO A 118 9.51 12.48 11.87
N ALA A 119 10.31 11.57 11.29
CA ALA A 119 10.25 11.27 9.87
C ALA A 119 8.94 10.53 9.53
N LYS A 120 8.57 9.51 10.31
CA LYS A 120 7.28 8.83 10.18
C LYS A 120 6.11 9.75 10.46
N ALA A 121 6.21 10.60 11.49
CA ALA A 121 5.16 11.58 11.80
C ALA A 121 4.86 12.46 10.58
N ARG A 122 5.89 13.02 9.94
CA ARG A 122 5.72 13.83 8.72
C ARG A 122 5.12 13.06 7.55
N ALA A 123 5.55 11.81 7.33
CA ALA A 123 5.01 10.97 6.27
C ALA A 123 3.51 10.71 6.47
N TRP A 124 3.10 10.40 7.70
CA TRP A 124 1.69 10.17 8.04
C TRP A 124 0.85 11.46 8.04
N TYR A 125 1.43 12.60 8.44
CA TYR A 125 0.76 13.89 8.28
C TYR A 125 0.57 14.24 6.80
N ALA A 126 1.57 14.00 5.95
CA ALA A 126 1.42 14.17 4.51
C ALA A 126 0.30 13.27 3.98
N ARG A 127 0.29 12.00 4.37
CA ARG A 127 -0.76 11.06 3.97
C ARG A 127 -2.15 11.50 4.41
N ALA A 128 -2.30 11.94 5.66
CA ALA A 128 -3.55 12.49 6.16
C ALA A 128 -3.99 13.74 5.37
N ALA A 129 -3.06 14.62 4.99
CA ALA A 129 -3.36 15.79 4.18
C ALA A 129 -3.81 15.41 2.75
N GLU A 130 -3.20 14.39 2.14
CA GLU A 130 -3.62 13.82 0.85
C GLU A 130 -5.04 13.23 0.93
N LEU A 131 -5.38 12.60 2.05
CA LEU A 131 -6.72 12.06 2.31
C LEU A 131 -7.76 13.14 2.68
N GLY A 132 -7.35 14.41 2.77
CA GLY A 132 -8.24 15.57 3.00
C GLY A 132 -8.26 16.11 4.43
N SER A 133 -7.34 15.69 5.30
CA SER A 133 -7.24 16.25 6.66
C SER A 133 -6.63 17.66 6.63
N LEU A 134 -7.48 18.65 6.90
CA LEU A 134 -7.05 20.05 7.07
C LEU A 134 -6.11 20.21 8.27
N GLU A 135 -6.33 19.42 9.32
CA GLU A 135 -5.55 19.49 10.54
C GLU A 135 -4.14 18.92 10.32
N ALA A 136 -4.00 17.89 9.49
CA ALA A 136 -2.70 17.38 9.07
C ALA A 136 -1.94 18.39 8.21
N ARG A 137 -2.63 19.05 7.28
CA ARG A 137 -2.02 20.11 6.45
C ARG A 137 -1.46 21.24 7.32
N ARG A 138 -2.22 21.70 8.32
CA ARG A 138 -1.77 22.72 9.28
C ARG A 138 -0.56 22.30 10.12
N ARG A 139 -0.32 21.00 10.29
CA ARG A 139 0.84 20.47 11.03
C ARG A 139 2.09 20.33 10.16
N LEU A 140 1.94 20.40 8.84
CA LEU A 140 3.04 20.37 7.87
C LEU A 140 3.54 21.76 7.50
N GLU A 141 2.71 22.79 7.71
CA GLU A 141 3.03 24.21 7.55
C GLU A 141 3.84 24.74 8.74
#